data_AF-A0A1T5AJB3-F1
#
_entry.id   AF-A0A1T5AJB3-F1
#
_cell.length_a   1.000
_cell.length_b   1.000
_cell.length_c   1.000
_cell.angle_alpha   90.00
_cell.angle_beta   90.00
_cell.angle_gamma   90.00
#
_symmetry.space_group_name_H-M   'P 1'
#
loop_
_entity.id
_entity.type
_entity.pdbx_description
1 polymer ?
#
loop_
_entity_poly.entity_id
_entity_poly.type
_entity_poly.pdbx_seq_one_letter_code
_entity_poly.pdbx_strand_id
1 'polypeptide(L)'
;MITPKIKALFQFIEYLHSNIDNFNQYNGLIQELEQLDIERNQLKPENNYKDKLQYNKVQAELESKFKILQNSTADLIKAKSKKLNVCNFDNEPNYSFNGIETEIRQLKENFSQKDLSKIFKYKSLYLEYRSQTHGTFLSLQLFFNDLDRTVKSLFDYFKDTEQDEFEPFETKAIQVNSIAEAIQGFKQGQTKFIVPTPMNESKARILNNLACFNFFQIYFDTDTGKVKNNKSILTPENWEQHKEKFFTQRIATYKDSYTLPEKIKLELSALEKLPQDNVDYEILKARYKAYLEQENALPPQPIDENQNRTKRVIAETFENMDKKGWQYAFANEQDYNLFTDLLTNFFEYNDYSIPEKAIQLKRGCKTKLAKALGEIHKELSNENKLTNDTEYFKLIGALSHFERENQNDLYKALTR
;
A
#
# COMPACT_ATOMS: atom_id res chain seq x y z
N MET A 1 21.20 18.78 -13.11
CA MET A 1 22.37 19.62 -12.80
C MET A 1 22.74 19.43 -11.34
N ILE A 2 24.01 19.59 -10.97
CA ILE A 2 24.44 19.44 -9.57
C ILE A 2 23.81 20.53 -8.69
N THR A 3 22.94 20.12 -7.76
CA THR A 3 22.21 21.01 -6.86
C THR A 3 23.09 21.50 -5.70
N PRO A 4 22.70 22.55 -4.96
CA PRO A 4 23.46 23.04 -3.80
C PRO A 4 23.72 21.96 -2.74
N LYS A 5 22.76 21.07 -2.50
CA LYS A 5 22.91 19.96 -1.54
C LYS A 5 23.94 18.93 -2.00
N ILE A 6 23.94 18.56 -3.29
CA ILE A 6 24.99 17.67 -3.84
C ILE A 6 26.36 18.36 -3.79
N LYS A 7 26.43 19.68 -4.03
CA LYS A 7 27.70 20.43 -3.85
C LYS A 7 28.19 20.38 -2.40
N ALA A 8 27.29 20.48 -1.42
CA ALA A 8 27.65 20.37 -0.02
C ALA A 8 28.16 18.97 0.34
N LEU A 9 27.52 17.91 -0.18
CA LEU A 9 28.03 16.54 -0.06
C LEU A 9 29.43 16.40 -0.66
N PHE A 10 29.66 16.94 -1.86
CA PHE A 10 30.97 16.93 -2.52
C PHE A 10 32.04 17.69 -1.72
N GLN A 11 31.71 18.84 -1.16
CA GLN A 11 32.61 19.59 -0.26
C GLN A 11 32.93 18.80 1.02
N PHE A 12 31.97 18.01 1.51
CA PHE A 12 32.19 17.14 2.66
C PHE A 12 33.12 15.97 2.31
N ILE A 13 32.94 15.34 1.15
CA ILE A 13 33.84 14.31 0.63
C ILE A 13 35.27 14.85 0.46
N GLU A 14 35.42 16.05 -0.10
CA GLU A 14 36.73 16.72 -0.25
C GLU A 14 37.39 16.96 1.11
N TYR A 15 36.61 17.36 2.12
CA TYR A 15 37.09 17.49 3.49
C TYR A 15 37.57 16.15 4.07
N LEU A 16 36.81 15.08 3.92
CA LEU A 16 37.21 13.74 4.37
C LEU A 16 38.54 13.33 3.74
N HIS A 17 38.64 13.42 2.41
CA HIS A 17 39.83 13.05 1.64
C HIS A 17 41.06 13.88 2.02
N SER A 18 40.94 15.20 2.09
CA SER A 18 42.05 16.09 2.49
C SER A 18 42.54 15.89 3.93
N ASN A 19 41.82 15.15 4.77
CA ASN A 19 42.19 14.89 6.16
C ASN A 19 42.63 13.44 6.41
N ILE A 20 42.87 12.64 5.36
CA ILE A 20 43.33 11.24 5.49
C ILE A 20 44.53 11.13 6.44
N ASP A 21 45.62 11.88 6.18
CA ASP A 21 46.83 11.82 7.00
C ASP A 21 46.58 12.26 8.45
N ASN A 22 45.77 13.32 8.63
CA ASN A 22 45.39 13.82 9.95
C ASN A 22 44.56 12.80 10.73
N PHE A 23 43.77 11.94 10.08
CA PHE A 23 43.04 10.90 10.78
C PHE A 23 43.90 9.65 11.01
N ASN A 24 44.75 9.30 10.04
CA ASN A 24 45.62 8.11 10.09
C ASN A 24 46.71 8.20 11.16
N GLN A 25 47.08 9.39 11.63
CA GLN A 25 47.99 9.53 12.78
C GLN A 25 47.45 8.85 14.06
N TYR A 26 46.14 8.62 14.14
CA TYR A 26 45.50 7.94 15.27
C TYR A 26 45.34 6.43 15.09
N ASN A 27 45.82 5.84 13.99
CA ASN A 27 45.70 4.40 13.76
C ASN A 27 46.36 3.57 14.87
N GLY A 28 47.48 4.03 15.43
CA GLY A 28 48.10 3.38 16.59
C GLY A 28 47.20 3.41 17.83
N LEU A 29 46.54 4.56 18.10
CA LEU A 29 45.59 4.68 19.20
C LEU A 29 44.36 3.78 19.01
N ILE A 30 43.90 3.61 17.77
CA ILE A 30 42.81 2.67 17.44
C ILE A 30 43.22 1.24 17.75
N GLN A 31 44.42 0.81 17.33
CA GLN A 31 44.95 -0.52 17.63
C GLN A 31 45.07 -0.78 19.15
N GLU A 32 45.51 0.23 19.91
CA GLU A 32 45.55 0.15 21.37
C GLU A 32 44.15 -0.01 21.97
N LEU A 33 43.16 0.74 21.48
CA LEU A 33 41.77 0.63 21.94
C LEU A 33 41.17 -0.75 21.62
N GLU A 34 41.42 -1.30 20.44
CA GLU A 34 41.00 -2.65 20.07
C GLU A 34 41.63 -3.70 20.99
N GLN A 35 42.92 -3.57 21.30
CA GLN A 35 43.62 -4.49 22.20
C GLN A 35 43.09 -4.41 23.64
N LEU A 36 42.82 -3.20 24.14
CA LEU A 36 42.22 -3.00 25.45
C LEU A 36 40.79 -3.55 25.53
N ASP A 37 40.01 -3.44 24.45
CA ASP A 37 38.67 -4.04 24.39
C ASP A 37 38.75 -5.57 24.45
N ILE A 38 39.70 -6.18 23.72
CA ILE A 38 39.96 -7.63 23.80
C ILE A 38 40.33 -8.03 25.24
N GLU A 39 41.25 -7.31 25.90
CA GLU A 39 41.61 -7.58 27.30
C GLU A 39 40.39 -7.49 28.21
N ARG A 40 39.61 -6.40 28.09
CA ARG A 40 38.40 -6.17 28.87
C ARG A 40 37.39 -7.32 28.72
N ASN A 41 37.18 -7.78 27.50
CA ASN A 41 36.20 -8.83 27.17
C ASN A 41 36.60 -10.22 27.69
N GLN A 42 37.87 -10.45 28.02
CA GLN A 42 38.35 -11.71 28.62
C GLN A 42 38.08 -11.79 30.14
N LEU A 43 37.85 -10.64 30.79
CA LEU A 43 37.61 -10.57 32.23
C LEU A 43 36.19 -11.00 32.59
N LYS A 44 36.01 -11.59 33.78
CA LYS A 44 34.70 -12.01 34.30
C LYS A 44 34.31 -11.21 35.55
N PRO A 45 34.00 -9.91 35.41
CA PRO A 45 33.83 -8.98 36.53
C PRO A 45 32.66 -9.33 37.46
N GLU A 46 31.69 -10.12 36.99
CA GLU A 46 30.55 -10.59 37.80
C GLU A 46 30.90 -11.84 38.64
N ASN A 47 31.94 -12.58 38.25
CA ASN A 47 32.28 -13.87 38.88
C ASN A 47 33.35 -13.73 39.96
N ASN A 48 34.25 -12.74 39.87
CA ASN A 48 35.29 -12.54 40.89
C ASN A 48 35.75 -11.08 41.02
N TYR A 49 36.12 -10.69 42.25
CA TYR A 49 36.47 -9.31 42.59
C TYR A 49 37.79 -8.83 41.95
N LYS A 50 38.74 -9.73 41.66
CA LYS A 50 40.03 -9.37 41.04
C LYS A 50 39.82 -8.92 39.59
N ASP A 51 39.04 -9.69 38.84
CA ASP A 51 38.63 -9.34 37.48
C ASP A 51 37.78 -8.07 37.47
N LYS A 52 36.92 -7.85 38.48
CA LYS A 52 36.17 -6.59 38.60
C LYS A 52 37.10 -5.37 38.75
N LEU A 53 38.14 -5.48 39.60
CA LEU A 53 39.11 -4.41 39.79
C LEU A 53 39.93 -4.16 38.52
N GLN A 54 40.40 -5.21 37.84
CA GLN A 54 41.12 -5.09 36.57
C GLN A 54 40.23 -4.51 35.46
N TYR A 55 38.97 -4.97 35.37
CA TYR A 55 37.99 -4.46 34.40
C TYR A 55 37.80 -2.96 34.56
N ASN A 56 37.63 -2.48 35.80
CA ASN A 56 37.46 -1.05 36.06
C ASN A 56 38.70 -0.24 35.64
N LYS A 57 39.92 -0.80 35.80
CA LYS A 57 41.17 -0.16 35.36
C LYS A 57 41.24 -0.06 33.83
N VAL A 58 41.00 -1.17 33.13
CA VAL A 58 41.02 -1.22 31.66
C VAL A 58 39.92 -0.33 31.07
N GLN A 59 38.73 -0.33 31.67
CA GLN A 59 37.62 0.54 31.28
C GLN A 59 37.97 2.02 31.38
N ALA A 60 38.60 2.46 32.48
CA ALA A 60 39.02 3.85 32.64
C ALA A 60 40.08 4.27 31.60
N GLU A 61 41.00 3.35 31.26
CA GLU A 61 41.99 3.58 30.22
C GLU A 61 41.34 3.71 28.83
N LEU A 62 40.42 2.79 28.49
CA LEU A 62 39.60 2.84 27.28
C LEU A 62 38.87 4.18 27.15
N GLU A 63 38.15 4.62 28.20
CA GLU A 63 37.41 5.88 28.19
C GLU A 63 38.31 7.08 27.92
N SER A 64 39.48 7.12 28.55
CA SER A 64 40.43 8.23 28.37
C SER A 64 40.97 8.31 26.94
N LYS A 65 41.39 7.17 26.38
CA LYS A 65 41.93 7.05 25.02
C LYS A 65 40.85 7.27 23.97
N PHE A 66 39.66 6.71 24.18
CA PHE A 66 38.52 6.87 23.28
C PHE A 66 38.09 8.34 23.18
N LYS A 67 38.10 9.08 24.30
CA LYS A 67 37.82 10.52 24.30
C LYS A 67 38.81 11.32 23.46
N ILE A 68 40.10 10.97 23.49
CA ILE A 68 41.13 11.58 22.63
C ILE A 68 40.79 11.32 21.16
N LEU A 69 40.56 10.05 20.81
CA LEU A 69 40.20 9.66 19.45
C LEU A 69 38.94 10.40 18.96
N GLN A 70 37.90 10.42 19.78
CA GLN A 70 36.62 11.05 19.46
C GLN A 70 36.76 12.55 19.19
N ASN A 71 37.40 13.29 20.10
CA ASN A 71 37.61 14.73 19.95
C ASN A 71 38.44 15.07 18.69
N SER A 72 39.43 14.24 18.38
CA SER A 72 40.37 14.47 17.28
C SER A 72 39.91 13.95 15.93
N THR A 73 38.85 13.14 15.87
CA THR A 73 38.35 12.54 14.62
C THR A 73 36.85 12.76 14.47
N ALA A 74 36.04 12.02 15.24
CA ALA A 74 34.61 11.98 15.08
C ALA A 74 33.95 13.35 15.22
N ASP A 75 34.36 14.14 16.22
CA ASP A 75 33.79 15.47 16.44
C ASP A 75 34.12 16.43 15.30
N LEU A 76 35.30 16.32 14.69
CA LEU A 76 35.67 17.14 13.52
C LEU A 76 34.81 16.79 12.30
N ILE A 77 34.59 15.50 12.06
CA ILE A 77 33.74 15.00 10.97
C ILE A 77 32.28 15.45 11.19
N LYS A 78 31.75 15.26 12.40
CA LYS A 78 30.38 15.69 12.78
C LYS A 78 30.23 17.21 12.62
N ALA A 79 31.18 17.98 13.14
CA ALA A 79 31.17 19.44 13.04
C ALA A 79 31.19 19.92 11.58
N LYS A 80 32.03 19.31 10.73
CA LYS A 80 32.07 19.66 9.31
C LYS A 80 30.77 19.29 8.59
N SER A 81 30.26 18.08 8.82
CA SER A 81 29.01 17.60 8.23
C SER A 81 27.83 18.51 8.60
N LYS A 82 27.73 18.91 9.87
CA LYS A 82 26.73 19.87 10.37
C LYS A 82 26.90 21.25 9.74
N LYS A 83 28.13 21.77 9.66
CA LYS A 83 28.44 23.07 9.03
C LYS A 83 28.03 23.11 7.56
N LEU A 84 28.19 22.00 6.83
CA LEU A 84 27.79 21.87 5.43
C LEU A 84 26.32 21.48 5.25
N ASN A 85 25.58 21.27 6.35
CA ASN A 85 24.20 20.79 6.36
C ASN A 85 24.03 19.44 5.64
N VAL A 86 25.03 18.57 5.69
CA VAL A 86 25.02 17.25 5.04
C VAL A 86 24.24 16.24 5.88
N CYS A 87 24.49 16.22 7.19
CA CYS A 87 23.82 15.30 8.11
C CYS A 87 23.42 16.02 9.40
N ASN A 88 22.27 15.63 9.95
CA ASN A 88 21.89 15.93 11.33
C ASN A 88 22.27 14.77 12.26
N PHE A 89 22.76 15.12 13.45
CA PHE A 89 23.21 14.23 14.52
C PHE A 89 22.31 14.28 15.77
N ASP A 90 21.23 15.07 15.76
CA ASP A 90 20.37 15.27 16.94
C ASP A 90 19.65 13.98 17.40
N ASN A 91 19.50 12.98 16.51
CA ASN A 91 18.82 11.71 16.78
C ASN A 91 19.76 10.50 16.75
N GLU A 92 21.05 10.68 17.09
CA GLU A 92 22.01 9.57 17.17
C GLU A 92 21.44 8.38 17.97
N PRO A 93 21.58 7.13 17.47
CA PRO A 93 22.40 6.71 16.32
C PRO A 93 21.71 6.76 14.95
N ASN A 94 20.49 7.31 14.82
CA ASN A 94 19.79 7.40 13.54
C ASN A 94 20.15 8.71 12.81
N TYR A 95 20.99 8.59 11.78
CA TYR A 95 21.48 9.73 11.01
C TYR A 95 20.50 10.16 9.91
N SER A 96 20.29 11.46 9.77
CA SER A 96 19.46 12.03 8.70
C SER A 96 20.31 12.86 7.75
N PHE A 97 20.43 12.41 6.50
CA PHE A 97 21.18 13.09 5.44
C PHE A 97 20.38 14.22 4.77
N ASN A 98 19.49 14.88 5.51
CA ASN A 98 18.80 16.13 5.14
C ASN A 98 18.17 16.13 3.73
N GLY A 99 17.65 14.98 3.28
CA GLY A 99 17.01 14.82 1.97
C GLY A 99 17.98 14.80 0.78
N ILE A 100 19.27 14.52 0.99
CA ILE A 100 20.26 14.30 -0.08
C ILE A 100 19.78 13.22 -1.07
N GLU A 101 19.08 12.18 -0.60
CA GLU A 101 18.57 11.09 -1.44
C GLU A 101 17.60 11.59 -2.53
N THR A 102 16.74 12.55 -2.18
CA THR A 102 15.83 13.20 -3.14
C THR A 102 16.61 13.98 -4.21
N GLU A 103 17.66 14.68 -3.80
CA GLU A 103 18.53 15.45 -4.70
C GLU A 103 19.35 14.55 -5.61
N ILE A 104 19.78 13.38 -5.11
CA ILE A 104 20.44 12.34 -5.90
C ILE A 104 19.47 11.87 -7.00
N ARG A 105 18.22 11.57 -6.66
CA ARG A 105 17.20 11.17 -7.65
C ARG A 105 17.01 12.23 -8.72
N GLN A 106 16.87 13.50 -8.33
CA GLN A 106 16.74 14.61 -9.27
C GLN A 106 17.98 14.80 -10.14
N LEU A 107 19.18 14.58 -9.60
CA LEU A 107 20.42 14.64 -10.37
C LEU A 107 20.46 13.55 -11.44
N LYS A 108 20.06 12.31 -11.11
CA LYS A 108 19.99 11.20 -12.08
C LYS A 108 19.09 11.50 -13.28
N GLU A 109 17.98 12.20 -13.04
CA GLU A 109 17.01 12.58 -14.07
C GLU A 109 17.49 13.78 -14.92
N ASN A 110 18.30 14.68 -14.36
CA ASN A 110 18.53 16.02 -14.95
C ASN A 110 20.00 16.39 -15.16
N PHE A 111 20.96 15.46 -15.02
CA PHE A 111 22.40 15.78 -15.18
C PHE A 111 22.76 16.23 -16.60
N SER A 112 23.86 16.96 -16.71
CA SER A 112 24.45 17.36 -17.99
C SER A 112 25.84 16.72 -18.17
N GLN A 113 26.35 16.67 -19.39
CA GLN A 113 27.70 16.15 -19.67
C GLN A 113 28.80 16.87 -18.85
N LYS A 114 28.60 18.16 -18.54
CA LYS A 114 29.53 18.97 -17.75
C LYS A 114 29.55 18.58 -16.27
N ASP A 115 28.52 17.90 -15.77
CA ASP A 115 28.44 17.44 -14.38
C ASP A 115 29.25 16.15 -14.16
N LEU A 116 29.41 15.31 -15.19
CA LEU A 116 30.04 13.99 -15.08
C LEU A 116 31.48 14.05 -14.55
N SER A 117 32.31 14.96 -15.06
CA SER A 117 33.70 15.09 -14.61
C SER A 117 33.81 15.41 -13.13
N LYS A 118 32.87 16.19 -12.59
CA LYS A 118 32.80 16.48 -11.15
C LYS A 118 32.35 15.26 -10.37
N ILE A 119 31.31 14.56 -10.83
CA ILE A 119 30.81 13.35 -10.17
C ILE A 119 31.93 12.30 -10.07
N PHE A 120 32.67 12.07 -11.15
CA PHE A 120 33.78 11.12 -11.18
C PHE A 120 34.96 11.53 -10.29
N LYS A 121 35.29 12.83 -10.25
CA LYS A 121 36.28 13.35 -9.29
C LYS A 121 35.88 12.97 -7.86
N TYR A 122 34.65 13.32 -7.44
CA TYR A 122 34.22 13.11 -6.06
C TYR A 122 33.98 11.64 -5.71
N LYS A 123 33.60 10.79 -6.69
CA LYS A 123 33.60 9.34 -6.52
C LYS A 123 34.99 8.84 -6.13
N SER A 124 36.00 9.22 -6.93
CA SER A 124 37.39 8.80 -6.72
C SER A 124 37.91 9.23 -5.35
N LEU A 125 37.66 10.50 -4.96
CA LEU A 125 38.06 11.02 -3.65
C LEU A 125 37.41 10.24 -2.49
N TYR A 126 36.13 9.87 -2.63
CA TYR A 126 35.44 9.12 -1.58
C TYR A 126 35.97 7.70 -1.43
N LEU A 127 36.12 6.98 -2.56
CA LEU A 127 36.64 5.62 -2.56
C LEU A 127 38.07 5.58 -2.00
N GLU A 128 38.91 6.56 -2.38
CA GLU A 128 40.26 6.68 -1.86
C GLU A 128 40.25 6.89 -0.33
N TYR A 129 39.44 7.84 0.16
CA TYR A 129 39.26 8.07 1.59
C TYR A 129 38.86 6.79 2.34
N ARG A 130 37.85 6.07 1.85
CA ARG A 130 37.37 4.83 2.50
C ARG A 130 38.40 3.71 2.46
N SER A 131 39.23 3.64 1.42
CA SER A 131 40.29 2.63 1.30
C SER A 131 41.54 2.91 2.16
N GLN A 132 41.84 4.19 2.42
CA GLN A 132 43.07 4.61 3.11
C GLN A 132 42.88 4.92 4.60
N THR A 133 41.64 4.98 5.09
CA THR A 133 41.35 5.29 6.48
C THR A 133 40.81 4.08 7.23
N HIS A 134 40.95 4.09 8.56
CA HIS A 134 40.38 3.04 9.38
C HIS A 134 38.85 2.98 9.19
N GLY A 135 38.31 1.79 8.91
CA GLY A 135 36.96 1.62 8.36
C GLY A 135 35.81 2.21 9.18
N THR A 136 36.01 2.45 10.48
CA THR A 136 34.92 2.78 11.42
C THR A 136 35.17 3.97 12.35
N PHE A 137 36.41 4.45 12.51
CA PHE A 137 36.81 5.34 13.62
C PHE A 137 36.05 5.05 14.94
N LEU A 138 35.81 3.75 15.21
CA LEU A 138 34.98 3.11 16.25
C LEU A 138 33.57 3.72 16.51
N SER A 139 33.48 5.01 16.76
CA SER A 139 32.26 5.81 17.01
C SER A 139 31.45 6.20 15.77
N LEU A 140 32.01 6.11 14.57
CA LEU A 140 31.38 6.58 13.32
C LEU A 140 30.94 5.45 12.38
N GLN A 141 30.99 4.19 12.83
CA GLN A 141 30.64 3.04 11.99
C GLN A 141 29.25 3.19 11.36
N LEU A 142 28.23 3.49 12.17
CA LEU A 142 26.85 3.64 11.68
C LEU A 142 26.72 4.84 10.74
N PHE A 143 27.41 5.95 11.04
CA PHE A 143 27.43 7.13 10.17
C PHE A 143 28.03 6.82 8.79
N PHE A 144 29.17 6.13 8.75
CA PHE A 144 29.81 5.75 7.50
C PHE A 144 29.00 4.71 6.73
N ASN A 145 28.33 3.77 7.40
CA ASN A 145 27.43 2.84 6.72
C ASN A 145 26.29 3.58 5.99
N ASP A 146 25.66 4.57 6.63
CA ASP A 146 24.60 5.35 6.00
C ASP A 146 25.13 6.30 4.91
N LEU A 147 26.32 6.88 5.11
CA LEU A 147 26.98 7.69 4.10
C LEU A 147 27.37 6.84 2.89
N ASP A 148 27.98 5.67 3.09
CA ASP A 148 28.34 4.68 2.07
C ASP A 148 27.10 4.32 1.24
N ARG A 149 25.96 4.00 1.89
CA ARG A 149 24.68 3.76 1.19
C ARG A 149 24.24 4.96 0.35
N THR A 150 24.31 6.16 0.93
CA THR A 150 23.87 7.39 0.27
C THR A 150 24.73 7.70 -0.96
N VAL A 151 26.06 7.65 -0.82
CA VAL A 151 26.97 7.95 -1.92
C VAL A 151 27.02 6.82 -2.95
N LYS A 152 26.84 5.56 -2.55
CA LYS A 152 26.69 4.41 -3.46
C LYS A 152 25.49 4.62 -4.37
N SER A 153 24.34 5.00 -3.81
CA SER A 153 23.16 5.35 -4.61
C SER A 153 23.45 6.44 -5.65
N LEU A 154 24.27 7.43 -5.32
CA LEU A 154 24.70 8.44 -6.28
C LEU A 154 25.63 7.86 -7.35
N PHE A 155 26.72 7.24 -6.94
CA PHE A 155 27.83 6.88 -7.83
C PHE A 155 27.58 5.61 -8.67
N ASP A 156 26.82 4.64 -8.16
CA ASP A 156 26.44 3.43 -8.91
C ASP A 156 25.62 3.74 -10.17
N TYR A 157 24.92 4.88 -10.20
CA TYR A 157 24.18 5.28 -11.40
C TYR A 157 25.09 5.76 -12.53
N PHE A 158 26.29 6.25 -12.21
CA PHE A 158 27.22 6.84 -13.16
C PHE A 158 28.43 5.94 -13.46
N LYS A 159 28.46 4.70 -12.96
CA LYS A 159 29.59 3.80 -13.23
C LYS A 159 29.48 3.14 -14.62
N ASP A 160 30.63 2.89 -15.22
CA ASP A 160 30.74 2.22 -16.52
C ASP A 160 30.86 0.69 -16.38
N THR A 161 30.93 0.16 -15.15
CA THR A 161 31.17 -1.26 -14.87
C THR A 161 30.04 -1.85 -14.03
N GLU A 162 29.82 -3.16 -14.14
CA GLU A 162 28.86 -3.86 -13.26
C GLU A 162 29.44 -4.15 -11.86
N GLN A 163 30.75 -3.96 -11.67
CA GLN A 163 31.42 -4.19 -10.41
C GLN A 163 30.90 -3.25 -9.32
N ASP A 164 30.79 -3.78 -8.10
CA ASP A 164 30.40 -2.99 -6.94
C ASP A 164 31.66 -2.39 -6.29
N GLU A 165 31.94 -1.12 -6.61
CA GLU A 165 33.08 -0.37 -6.08
C GLU A 165 32.98 -0.11 -4.55
N PHE A 166 31.80 -0.35 -3.94
CA PHE A 166 31.57 -0.20 -2.51
C PHE A 166 31.60 -1.52 -1.73
N GLU A 167 31.63 -2.67 -2.41
CA GLU A 167 31.71 -4.00 -1.79
C GLU A 167 32.80 -4.09 -0.69
N PRO A 168 34.02 -3.51 -0.85
CA PRO A 168 35.05 -3.59 0.19
C PRO A 168 34.68 -2.89 1.50
N PHE A 169 33.74 -1.95 1.47
CA PHE A 169 33.31 -1.16 2.63
C PHE A 169 32.02 -1.71 3.25
N GLU A 170 31.28 -2.53 2.51
CA GLU A 170 30.10 -3.16 3.04
C GLU A 170 30.47 -4.19 4.11
N THR A 171 29.76 -4.18 5.23
CA THR A 171 29.83 -5.32 6.15
C THR A 171 29.40 -6.56 5.38
N LYS A 172 30.30 -7.54 5.26
CA LYS A 172 30.01 -8.81 4.58
C LYS A 172 28.94 -9.52 5.37
N ALA A 173 27.85 -9.87 4.69
CA ALA A 173 26.76 -10.56 5.34
C ALA A 173 27.12 -12.05 5.44
N ILE A 174 27.02 -12.59 6.65
CA ILE A 174 27.35 -13.99 6.92
C ILE A 174 26.11 -14.82 6.67
N GLN A 175 26.18 -15.75 5.74
CA GLN A 175 25.10 -16.69 5.52
C GLN A 175 25.05 -17.66 6.70
N VAL A 176 23.97 -17.62 7.44
CA VAL A 176 23.66 -18.53 8.55
C VAL A 176 22.46 -19.37 8.13
N ASN A 177 22.18 -20.48 8.80
CA ASN A 177 21.05 -21.37 8.49
C ASN A 177 19.81 -21.07 9.33
N SER A 178 19.94 -20.26 10.39
CA SER A 178 18.84 -19.95 11.30
C SER A 178 19.08 -18.66 12.09
N ILE A 179 18.02 -18.13 12.72
CA ILE A 179 18.13 -17.02 13.68
C ILE A 179 18.95 -17.44 14.90
N ALA A 180 18.88 -18.70 15.34
CA ALA A 180 19.69 -19.19 16.46
C ALA A 180 21.19 -19.12 16.14
N GLU A 181 21.57 -19.46 14.91
CA GLU A 181 22.93 -19.33 14.41
C GLU A 181 23.34 -17.87 14.24
N ALA A 182 22.43 -17.00 13.78
CA ALA A 182 22.66 -15.54 13.78
C ALA A 182 22.92 -14.99 15.19
N ILE A 183 22.18 -15.45 16.19
CA ILE A 183 22.36 -15.04 17.60
C ILE A 183 23.72 -15.52 18.12
N GLN A 184 24.16 -16.73 17.74
CA GLN A 184 25.49 -17.22 18.11
C GLN A 184 26.60 -16.41 17.44
N GLY A 185 26.48 -16.13 16.14
CA GLY A 185 27.42 -15.26 15.43
C GLY A 185 27.45 -13.84 16.01
N PHE A 186 26.30 -13.31 16.42
CA PHE A 186 26.21 -11.97 17.03
C PHE A 186 26.98 -11.91 18.35
N LYS A 187 26.88 -12.96 19.17
CA LYS A 187 27.69 -13.10 20.40
C LYS A 187 29.18 -13.21 20.13
N GLN A 188 29.59 -13.54 18.91
CA GLN A 188 30.97 -13.61 18.45
C GLN A 188 31.42 -12.31 17.74
N GLY A 189 30.63 -11.23 17.81
CA GLY A 189 30.97 -9.92 17.25
C GLY A 189 30.62 -9.73 15.76
N GLN A 190 29.90 -10.68 15.15
CA GLN A 190 29.43 -10.54 13.78
C GLN A 190 28.16 -9.67 13.73
N THR A 191 28.06 -8.76 12.75
CA THR A 191 27.04 -7.68 12.78
C THR A 191 26.05 -7.68 11.62
N LYS A 192 26.27 -8.48 10.57
CA LYS A 192 25.35 -8.61 9.43
C LYS A 192 25.19 -10.08 9.04
N PHE A 193 23.96 -10.57 9.08
CA PHE A 193 23.63 -11.96 8.77
C PHE A 193 22.66 -12.02 7.61
N ILE A 194 22.93 -12.90 6.64
CA ILE A 194 21.91 -13.44 5.76
C ILE A 194 21.42 -14.70 6.45
N VAL A 195 20.41 -14.53 7.31
CA VAL A 195 19.58 -15.67 7.68
C VAL A 195 18.95 -16.14 6.36
N PRO A 196 18.84 -17.46 6.07
CA PRO A 196 18.10 -17.91 4.92
C PRO A 196 16.69 -17.53 5.30
N THR A 197 16.27 -16.38 4.83
CA THR A 197 14.87 -16.05 4.92
C THR A 197 14.27 -17.15 4.06
N PRO A 198 13.32 -17.93 4.59
CA PRO A 198 12.44 -18.63 3.68
C PRO A 198 11.64 -17.50 3.04
N MET A 199 12.18 -16.53 2.30
CA MET A 199 11.39 -15.37 1.85
C MET A 199 10.50 -15.79 0.70
N ASN A 200 10.92 -16.79 -0.08
CA ASN A 200 10.04 -17.47 -1.03
C ASN A 200 9.09 -18.44 -0.33
N GLU A 201 9.56 -19.26 0.62
CA GLU A 201 8.68 -20.17 1.35
C GLU A 201 7.78 -19.48 2.37
N SER A 202 8.16 -18.34 2.96
CA SER A 202 7.39 -17.56 3.94
C SER A 202 6.49 -16.57 3.23
N LYS A 203 6.88 -15.96 2.08
CA LYS A 203 5.87 -15.29 1.26
C LYS A 203 4.88 -16.29 0.71
N ALA A 204 5.32 -17.44 0.20
CA ALA A 204 4.40 -18.49 -0.24
C ALA A 204 3.57 -19.06 0.91
N ARG A 205 4.14 -19.24 2.11
CA ARG A 205 3.42 -19.71 3.32
C ARG A 205 2.51 -18.63 3.89
N ILE A 206 2.89 -17.36 3.90
CA ILE A 206 2.02 -16.25 4.30
C ILE A 206 0.92 -16.06 3.25
N LEU A 207 1.23 -16.10 1.95
CA LEU A 207 0.25 -16.05 0.87
C LEU A 207 -0.70 -17.26 0.93
N ASN A 208 -0.20 -18.46 1.21
CA ASN A 208 -1.03 -19.65 1.42
C ASN A 208 -1.87 -19.51 2.69
N ASN A 209 -1.29 -19.13 3.82
CA ASN A 209 -2.02 -18.93 5.09
C ASN A 209 -3.03 -17.77 5.02
N LEU A 210 -2.87 -16.85 4.06
CA LEU A 210 -3.81 -15.77 3.79
C LEU A 210 -4.66 -16.04 2.55
N ALA A 211 -4.50 -17.17 1.87
CA ALA A 211 -5.21 -17.47 0.62
C ALA A 211 -6.71 -17.60 0.90
N CYS A 212 -7.09 -18.37 1.91
CA CYS A 212 -8.48 -18.50 2.35
C CYS A 212 -9.03 -17.15 2.86
N PHE A 213 -8.25 -16.42 3.65
CA PHE A 213 -8.62 -15.09 4.14
C PHE A 213 -8.89 -14.10 3.02
N ASN A 214 -8.06 -14.07 1.97
CA ASN A 214 -8.23 -13.18 0.83
C ASN A 214 -9.34 -13.66 -0.11
N PHE A 215 -9.55 -14.97 -0.21
CA PHE A 215 -10.57 -15.56 -1.06
C PHE A 215 -11.97 -15.27 -0.52
N PHE A 216 -12.20 -15.44 0.79
CA PHE A 216 -13.51 -15.25 1.44
C PHE A 216 -13.72 -13.83 1.94
N GLN A 217 -13.63 -12.88 1.01
CA GLN A 217 -13.91 -11.46 1.26
C GLN A 217 -14.87 -10.88 0.25
N ILE A 218 -15.66 -9.92 0.71
CA ILE A 218 -16.46 -9.02 -0.12
C ILE A 218 -15.94 -7.59 0.01
N TYR A 219 -16.30 -6.71 -0.93
CA TYR A 219 -16.16 -5.26 -0.73
C TYR A 219 -17.53 -4.61 -0.62
N PHE A 220 -17.58 -3.49 0.08
CA PHE A 220 -18.76 -2.62 0.13
C PHE A 220 -18.49 -1.38 -0.71
N ASP A 221 -19.45 -1.03 -1.56
CA ASP A 221 -19.41 0.22 -2.28
C ASP A 221 -19.81 1.35 -1.32
N THR A 222 -19.03 2.42 -1.32
CA THR A 222 -19.26 3.66 -0.57
C THR A 222 -19.08 4.84 -1.51
N ASP A 223 -19.52 6.03 -1.10
CA ASP A 223 -19.40 7.27 -1.89
C ASP A 223 -17.95 7.59 -2.31
N THR A 224 -16.98 7.06 -1.57
CA THR A 224 -15.54 7.23 -1.80
C THR A 224 -14.87 6.05 -2.53
N GLY A 225 -15.63 5.04 -2.94
CA GLY A 225 -15.16 3.86 -3.68
C GLY A 225 -15.42 2.54 -2.95
N LYS A 226 -14.61 1.51 -3.24
CA LYS A 226 -14.77 0.17 -2.65
C LYS A 226 -14.00 0.08 -1.34
N VAL A 227 -14.69 -0.21 -0.25
CA VAL A 227 -14.10 -0.35 1.09
C VAL A 227 -14.10 -1.81 1.54
N LYS A 228 -12.96 -2.23 2.11
CA LYS A 228 -12.83 -3.46 2.90
C LYS A 228 -12.68 -3.09 4.38
N ASN A 229 -13.56 -3.61 5.23
CA ASN A 229 -13.56 -3.42 6.67
C ASN A 229 -13.78 -4.77 7.39
N ASN A 230 -13.90 -4.77 8.71
CA ASN A 230 -14.08 -6.04 9.46
C ASN A 230 -15.37 -6.80 9.09
N LYS A 231 -16.38 -6.14 8.52
CA LYS A 231 -17.61 -6.79 8.02
C LYS A 231 -17.43 -7.41 6.62
N SER A 232 -16.29 -7.17 5.99
CA SER A 232 -15.95 -7.67 4.65
C SER A 232 -15.42 -9.11 4.67
N ILE A 233 -15.10 -9.63 5.85
CA ILE A 233 -14.59 -10.98 6.04
C ILE A 233 -15.78 -11.92 6.22
N LEU A 234 -15.86 -12.95 5.39
CA LEU A 234 -16.90 -13.97 5.53
C LEU A 234 -16.51 -14.95 6.63
N THR A 235 -17.48 -15.27 7.47
CA THR A 235 -17.42 -16.29 8.51
C THR A 235 -18.61 -17.23 8.34
N PRO A 236 -18.58 -18.44 8.91
CA PRO A 236 -19.74 -19.32 8.91
C PRO A 236 -21.01 -18.65 9.46
N GLU A 237 -20.90 -17.70 10.38
CA GLU A 237 -22.05 -17.02 10.99
C GLU A 237 -22.71 -16.02 10.04
N ASN A 238 -21.92 -15.31 9.22
CA ASN A 238 -22.42 -14.27 8.31
C ASN A 238 -22.60 -14.73 6.85
N TRP A 239 -22.24 -15.98 6.54
CA TRP A 239 -22.28 -16.54 5.18
C TRP A 239 -23.63 -16.33 4.49
N GLU A 240 -24.73 -16.70 5.15
CA GLU A 240 -26.08 -16.62 4.53
C GLU A 240 -26.46 -15.19 4.14
N GLN A 241 -26.01 -14.19 4.90
CA GLN A 241 -26.27 -12.77 4.63
C GLN A 241 -25.47 -12.25 3.42
N HIS A 242 -24.33 -12.87 3.11
CA HIS A 242 -23.35 -12.31 2.18
C HIS A 242 -23.02 -13.20 0.97
N LYS A 243 -23.53 -14.44 0.93
CA LYS A 243 -23.23 -15.43 -0.12
C LYS A 243 -23.52 -14.94 -1.55
N GLU A 244 -24.64 -14.24 -1.76
CA GLU A 244 -25.02 -13.71 -3.07
C GLU A 244 -24.06 -12.61 -3.52
N LYS A 245 -23.79 -11.64 -2.63
CA LYS A 245 -22.86 -10.55 -2.91
C LYS A 245 -21.46 -11.09 -3.19
N PHE A 246 -21.03 -12.08 -2.41
CA PHE A 246 -19.76 -12.76 -2.62
C PHE A 246 -19.70 -13.44 -3.99
N PHE A 247 -20.71 -14.23 -4.34
CA PHE A 247 -20.80 -14.88 -5.63
C PHE A 247 -20.76 -13.88 -6.79
N THR A 248 -21.60 -12.84 -6.77
CA THR A 248 -21.64 -11.82 -7.83
C THR A 248 -20.27 -11.16 -8.00
N GLN A 249 -19.59 -10.80 -6.91
CA GLN A 249 -18.26 -10.20 -6.98
C GLN A 249 -17.21 -11.16 -7.52
N ARG A 250 -17.25 -12.45 -7.14
CA ARG A 250 -16.33 -13.48 -7.64
C ARG A 250 -16.54 -13.74 -9.14
N ILE A 251 -17.78 -13.94 -9.56
CA ILE A 251 -18.13 -14.22 -10.96
C ILE A 251 -17.80 -13.04 -11.89
N ALA A 252 -17.92 -11.81 -11.40
CA ALA A 252 -17.53 -10.60 -12.15
C ALA A 252 -16.02 -10.47 -12.40
N THR A 253 -15.15 -11.24 -11.72
CA THR A 253 -13.70 -11.23 -11.98
C THR A 253 -13.30 -11.97 -13.26
N TYR A 254 -14.17 -12.84 -13.77
CA TYR A 254 -13.95 -13.58 -15.01
C TYR A 254 -14.42 -12.78 -16.22
N LYS A 255 -13.80 -13.03 -17.38
CA LYS A 255 -14.13 -12.37 -18.64
C LYS A 255 -15.62 -12.48 -18.96
N ASP A 256 -16.21 -11.38 -19.41
CA ASP A 256 -17.64 -11.30 -19.78
C ASP A 256 -18.03 -12.23 -20.93
N SER A 257 -17.05 -12.62 -21.75
CA SER A 257 -17.24 -13.58 -22.84
C SER A 257 -17.52 -15.02 -22.36
N TYR A 258 -17.27 -15.34 -21.08
CA TYR A 258 -17.51 -16.67 -20.54
C TYR A 258 -18.95 -16.82 -20.08
N THR A 259 -19.54 -17.97 -20.40
CA THR A 259 -20.85 -18.35 -19.89
C THR A 259 -20.80 -18.61 -18.39
N LEU A 260 -21.95 -18.51 -17.71
CA LEU A 260 -22.02 -18.77 -16.27
C LEU A 260 -21.49 -20.17 -15.88
N PRO A 261 -21.84 -21.27 -16.58
CA PRO A 261 -21.27 -22.59 -16.28
C PRO A 261 -19.74 -22.65 -16.41
N GLU A 262 -19.16 -21.95 -17.39
CA GLU A 262 -17.70 -21.87 -17.56
C GLU A 262 -17.05 -21.10 -16.39
N LYS A 263 -17.66 -19.98 -15.97
CA LYS A 263 -17.20 -19.21 -14.81
C LYS A 263 -17.28 -20.06 -13.53
N ILE A 264 -18.38 -20.76 -13.30
CA ILE A 264 -18.55 -21.66 -12.14
C ILE A 264 -17.51 -22.79 -12.16
N LYS A 265 -17.25 -23.41 -13.31
CA LYS A 265 -16.22 -24.45 -13.43
C LYS A 265 -14.82 -23.96 -13.06
N LEU A 266 -14.45 -22.75 -13.51
CA LEU A 266 -13.18 -22.12 -13.15
C LEU A 266 -13.13 -21.80 -11.66
N GLU A 267 -14.25 -21.32 -11.11
CA GLU A 267 -14.39 -20.98 -9.69
C GLU A 267 -14.24 -22.21 -8.78
N LEU A 268 -14.88 -23.33 -9.11
CA LEU A 268 -14.71 -24.60 -8.40
C LEU A 268 -13.24 -25.06 -8.41
N SER A 269 -12.54 -24.93 -9.54
CA SER A 269 -11.12 -25.24 -9.62
C SER A 269 -10.25 -24.31 -8.77
N ALA A 270 -10.61 -23.02 -8.66
CA ALA A 270 -9.92 -22.08 -7.79
C ALA A 270 -10.16 -22.42 -6.31
N LEU A 271 -11.38 -22.80 -5.95
CA LEU A 271 -11.78 -23.20 -4.60
C LEU A 271 -11.04 -24.46 -4.11
N GLU A 272 -10.87 -25.46 -4.98
CA GLU A 272 -10.15 -26.71 -4.68
C GLU A 272 -8.64 -26.49 -4.44
N LYS A 273 -8.07 -25.43 -5.01
CA LYS A 273 -6.64 -25.09 -4.83
C LYS A 273 -6.36 -24.33 -3.54
N LEU A 274 -7.39 -23.91 -2.80
CA LEU A 274 -7.21 -23.24 -1.51
C LEU A 274 -6.66 -24.20 -0.46
N PRO A 275 -5.73 -23.76 0.39
CA PRO A 275 -5.20 -24.59 1.46
C PRO A 275 -6.29 -25.00 2.47
N GLN A 276 -6.02 -26.08 3.21
CA GLN A 276 -6.84 -26.51 4.34
C GLN A 276 -6.13 -26.09 5.63
N ASP A 277 -6.36 -24.86 6.07
CA ASP A 277 -5.60 -24.23 7.14
C ASP A 277 -6.46 -23.84 8.37
N ASN A 278 -7.79 -23.76 8.23
CA ASN A 278 -8.71 -23.39 9.30
C ASN A 278 -10.08 -24.07 9.13
N VAL A 279 -10.68 -24.54 10.24
CA VAL A 279 -12.00 -25.17 10.30
C VAL A 279 -13.11 -24.30 9.70
N ASP A 280 -13.09 -22.98 9.97
CA ASP A 280 -14.11 -22.05 9.47
C ASP A 280 -14.06 -21.92 7.95
N TYR A 281 -12.86 -21.94 7.37
CA TYR A 281 -12.69 -21.90 5.91
C TYR A 281 -13.06 -23.20 5.23
N GLU A 282 -12.86 -24.35 5.89
CA GLU A 282 -13.37 -25.62 5.34
C GLU A 282 -14.91 -25.64 5.32
N ILE A 283 -15.55 -25.09 6.34
CA ILE A 283 -17.02 -24.91 6.37
C ILE A 283 -17.46 -23.95 5.25
N LEU A 284 -16.78 -22.82 5.07
CA LEU A 284 -17.09 -21.86 4.01
C LEU A 284 -16.86 -22.45 2.61
N LYS A 285 -15.79 -23.23 2.40
CA LYS A 285 -15.53 -23.95 1.14
C LYS A 285 -16.65 -24.93 0.83
N ALA A 286 -17.09 -25.72 1.81
CA ALA A 286 -18.20 -26.65 1.62
C ALA A 286 -19.51 -25.92 1.25
N ARG A 287 -19.83 -24.84 1.96
CA ARG A 287 -21.04 -24.05 1.70
C ARG A 287 -21.00 -23.34 0.35
N TYR A 288 -19.86 -22.76 -0.01
CA TYR A 288 -19.72 -22.09 -1.30
C TYR A 288 -19.73 -23.09 -2.46
N LYS A 289 -19.10 -24.26 -2.31
CA LYS A 289 -19.18 -25.35 -3.28
C LYS A 289 -20.63 -25.78 -3.52
N ALA A 290 -21.40 -26.01 -2.45
CA ALA A 290 -22.81 -26.37 -2.56
C ALA A 290 -23.63 -25.27 -3.26
N TYR A 291 -23.33 -23.99 -2.97
CA TYR A 291 -23.94 -22.86 -3.65
C TYR A 291 -23.61 -22.80 -5.15
N LEU A 292 -22.34 -22.99 -5.52
CA LEU A 292 -21.92 -23.05 -6.93
C LEU A 292 -22.57 -24.22 -7.69
N GLU A 293 -22.70 -25.39 -7.05
CA GLU A 293 -23.37 -26.55 -7.63
C GLU A 293 -24.87 -26.31 -7.81
N GLN A 294 -25.52 -25.61 -6.87
CA GLN A 294 -26.91 -25.17 -6.98
C GLN A 294 -27.10 -24.22 -8.18
N GLU A 295 -26.26 -23.19 -8.29
CA GLU A 295 -26.30 -22.22 -9.40
C GLU A 295 -26.03 -22.87 -10.77
N ASN A 296 -25.20 -23.92 -10.81
CA ASN A 296 -24.88 -24.65 -12.04
C ASN A 296 -25.95 -25.70 -12.43
N ALA A 297 -26.74 -26.18 -11.46
CA ALA A 297 -27.80 -27.18 -11.68
C ALA A 297 -29.13 -26.56 -12.08
N LEU A 298 -29.31 -25.25 -11.89
CA LEU A 298 -30.50 -24.53 -12.33
C LEU A 298 -30.40 -24.20 -13.83
N PRO A 299 -31.44 -24.44 -14.66
CA PRO A 299 -31.52 -23.83 -15.98
C PRO A 299 -31.50 -22.30 -15.81
N PRO A 300 -31.05 -21.51 -16.82
CA PRO A 300 -30.96 -20.06 -16.69
C PRO A 300 -32.32 -19.49 -16.27
N GLN A 301 -32.44 -19.15 -14.99
CA GLN A 301 -33.65 -18.59 -14.40
C GLN A 301 -33.43 -17.09 -14.22
N PRO A 302 -34.51 -16.29 -14.27
CA PRO A 302 -34.44 -14.84 -14.19
C PRO A 302 -33.79 -14.38 -12.87
N ILE A 303 -33.11 -13.25 -12.95
CA ILE A 303 -32.38 -12.57 -11.87
C ILE A 303 -33.24 -12.47 -10.59
N ASP A 304 -32.67 -12.94 -9.48
CA ASP A 304 -33.30 -13.21 -8.17
C ASP A 304 -33.83 -11.96 -7.43
N GLU A 305 -34.96 -12.14 -6.74
CA GLU A 305 -35.97 -11.18 -6.27
C GLU A 305 -35.65 -10.48 -4.93
N ASN A 306 -34.46 -10.64 -4.35
CA ASN A 306 -34.11 -10.03 -3.06
C ASN A 306 -33.17 -8.82 -3.12
N GLN A 307 -32.74 -8.41 -4.31
CA GLN A 307 -31.92 -7.22 -4.45
C GLN A 307 -32.79 -5.99 -4.64
N ASN A 308 -32.70 -5.10 -3.63
CA ASN A 308 -33.11 -3.70 -3.68
C ASN A 308 -34.60 -3.44 -3.39
N ARG A 309 -34.94 -3.20 -2.11
CA ARG A 309 -36.28 -2.75 -1.66
C ARG A 309 -36.79 -1.58 -2.51
N THR A 310 -35.91 -0.64 -2.87
CA THR A 310 -36.20 0.53 -3.70
C THR A 310 -36.68 0.11 -5.08
N LYS A 311 -35.92 -0.76 -5.76
CA LYS A 311 -36.27 -1.31 -7.07
C LYS A 311 -37.57 -2.12 -7.03
N ARG A 312 -37.80 -2.87 -5.95
CA ARG A 312 -39.06 -3.60 -5.74
C ARG A 312 -40.26 -2.66 -5.60
N VAL A 313 -40.17 -1.63 -4.78
CA VAL A 313 -41.24 -0.62 -4.61
C VAL A 313 -41.53 0.09 -5.94
N ILE A 314 -40.49 0.44 -6.71
CA ILE A 314 -40.64 1.05 -8.03
C ILE A 314 -41.35 0.09 -9.00
N ALA A 315 -40.88 -1.16 -9.08
CA ALA A 315 -41.44 -2.18 -9.96
C ALA A 315 -42.89 -2.50 -9.61
N GLU A 316 -43.20 -2.73 -8.33
CA GLU A 316 -44.56 -2.97 -7.84
C GLU A 316 -45.48 -1.79 -8.12
N THR A 317 -45.02 -0.55 -7.93
CA THR A 317 -45.83 0.63 -8.19
C THR A 317 -46.16 0.77 -9.68
N PHE A 318 -45.19 0.51 -10.57
CA PHE A 318 -45.45 0.50 -12.01
C PHE A 318 -46.30 -0.69 -12.45
N GLU A 319 -46.19 -1.85 -11.82
CA GLU A 319 -47.04 -3.00 -12.14
C GLU A 319 -48.49 -2.81 -11.68
N ASN A 320 -48.69 -2.08 -10.58
CA ASN A 320 -50.01 -1.83 -10.02
C ASN A 320 -50.74 -0.61 -10.62
N MET A 321 -50.07 0.23 -11.42
CA MET A 321 -50.68 1.46 -11.96
C MET A 321 -51.80 1.20 -12.98
N ASP A 322 -51.79 0.04 -13.65
CA ASP A 322 -52.77 -0.37 -14.66
C ASP A 322 -52.83 -1.91 -14.78
N LYS A 323 -53.90 -2.45 -15.38
CA LYS A 323 -54.04 -3.90 -15.64
C LYS A 323 -52.96 -4.47 -16.56
N LYS A 324 -52.29 -3.61 -17.35
CA LYS A 324 -51.16 -3.98 -18.21
C LYS A 324 -49.80 -3.69 -17.55
N GLY A 325 -49.79 -3.33 -16.26
CA GLY A 325 -48.58 -2.98 -15.53
C GLY A 325 -47.75 -1.89 -16.21
N TRP A 326 -46.43 -2.06 -16.15
CA TRP A 326 -45.49 -1.11 -16.76
C TRP A 326 -45.71 -0.97 -18.28
N GLN A 327 -46.19 -2.03 -18.94
CA GLN A 327 -46.45 -2.04 -20.39
C GLN A 327 -47.54 -1.07 -20.81
N TYR A 328 -48.37 -0.57 -19.88
CA TYR A 328 -49.32 0.50 -20.15
C TYR A 328 -48.63 1.81 -20.56
N ALA A 329 -47.48 2.10 -19.96
CA ALA A 329 -46.80 3.38 -20.12
C ALA A 329 -45.56 3.32 -21.02
N PHE A 330 -44.72 2.30 -20.89
CA PHE A 330 -43.45 2.23 -21.61
C PHE A 330 -43.61 1.54 -22.98
N ALA A 331 -42.85 2.01 -23.97
CA ALA A 331 -42.88 1.49 -25.33
C ALA A 331 -42.34 0.05 -25.42
N ASN A 332 -41.26 -0.23 -24.70
CA ASN A 332 -40.57 -1.52 -24.64
C ASN A 332 -39.96 -1.75 -23.24
N GLU A 333 -39.52 -2.97 -22.98
CA GLU A 333 -38.95 -3.39 -21.70
C GLU A 333 -37.62 -2.68 -21.39
N GLN A 334 -36.84 -2.36 -22.42
CA GLN A 334 -35.57 -1.65 -22.26
C GLN A 334 -35.78 -0.23 -21.71
N ASP A 335 -36.76 0.51 -22.22
CA ASP A 335 -37.15 1.84 -21.73
C ASP A 335 -37.66 1.79 -20.28
N TYR A 336 -38.42 0.74 -19.94
CA TYR A 336 -38.88 0.49 -18.58
C TYR A 336 -37.73 0.21 -17.62
N ASN A 337 -36.82 -0.71 -17.99
CA ASN A 337 -35.67 -1.08 -17.17
C ASN A 337 -34.74 0.12 -16.99
N LEU A 338 -34.46 0.85 -18.07
CA LEU A 338 -33.62 2.05 -18.03
C LEU A 338 -34.17 3.09 -17.03
N PHE A 339 -35.48 3.36 -17.09
CA PHE A 339 -36.07 4.35 -16.20
C PHE A 339 -36.19 3.84 -14.75
N THR A 340 -36.46 2.55 -14.56
CA THR A 340 -36.49 1.92 -13.24
C THR A 340 -35.13 1.96 -12.58
N ASP A 341 -34.06 1.72 -13.33
CA ASP A 341 -32.68 1.81 -12.83
C ASP A 341 -32.29 3.26 -12.51
N LEU A 342 -32.72 4.24 -13.32
CA LEU A 342 -32.54 5.66 -13.02
C LEU A 342 -33.18 6.07 -11.71
N LEU A 343 -34.45 5.67 -11.49
CA LEU A 343 -35.15 5.94 -10.23
C LEU A 343 -34.51 5.22 -9.05
N THR A 344 -34.11 3.96 -9.24
CA THR A 344 -33.45 3.17 -8.20
C THR A 344 -32.15 3.82 -7.77
N ASN A 345 -31.31 4.23 -8.72
CA ASN A 345 -30.05 4.90 -8.43
C ASN A 345 -30.27 6.25 -7.75
N PHE A 346 -31.30 7.01 -8.17
CA PHE A 346 -31.66 8.27 -7.53
C PHE A 346 -32.01 8.12 -6.05
N PHE A 347 -32.94 7.21 -5.72
CA PHE A 347 -33.39 7.03 -4.33
C PHE A 347 -32.36 6.33 -3.43
N GLU A 348 -31.38 5.65 -4.03
CA GLU A 348 -30.27 5.03 -3.31
C GLU A 348 -28.99 5.88 -3.27
N TYR A 349 -29.06 7.11 -3.80
CA TYR A 349 -27.92 8.03 -3.84
C TYR A 349 -26.71 7.46 -4.61
N ASN A 350 -26.96 6.57 -5.58
CA ASN A 350 -25.95 6.06 -6.51
C ASN A 350 -25.74 7.04 -7.67
N ASP A 351 -24.56 7.00 -8.30
CA ASP A 351 -24.30 7.77 -9.52
C ASP A 351 -25.24 7.35 -10.66
N TYR A 352 -25.81 8.32 -11.36
CA TYR A 352 -26.64 8.11 -12.55
C TYR A 352 -26.43 9.22 -13.58
N SER A 353 -26.76 8.93 -14.84
CA SER A 353 -26.72 9.90 -15.94
C SER A 353 -28.07 9.93 -16.65
N ILE A 354 -28.62 11.13 -16.84
CA ILE A 354 -29.88 11.30 -17.57
C ILE A 354 -29.61 11.04 -19.06
N PRO A 355 -30.36 10.15 -19.72
CA PRO A 355 -30.19 9.87 -21.14
C PRO A 355 -30.36 11.12 -22.00
N GLU A 356 -29.50 11.29 -23.02
CA GLU A 356 -29.60 12.41 -23.97
C GLU A 356 -30.88 12.36 -24.82
N LYS A 357 -31.46 11.17 -24.99
CA LYS A 357 -32.72 10.95 -25.71
C LYS A 357 -33.83 10.66 -24.71
N ALA A 358 -34.95 11.35 -24.87
CA ALA A 358 -36.13 11.10 -24.05
C ALA A 358 -36.65 9.67 -24.20
N ILE A 359 -36.95 9.04 -23.07
CA ILE A 359 -37.53 7.70 -22.96
C ILE A 359 -38.96 7.75 -23.47
N GLN A 360 -39.27 6.90 -24.45
CA GLN A 360 -40.52 7.00 -25.19
C GLN A 360 -41.68 6.34 -24.45
N LEU A 361 -42.74 7.13 -24.23
CA LEU A 361 -43.97 6.66 -23.60
C LEU A 361 -45.12 6.47 -24.60
N LYS A 362 -46.04 5.55 -24.27
CA LYS A 362 -47.27 5.29 -25.02
C LYS A 362 -48.31 6.38 -24.78
N ARG A 363 -49.01 6.81 -25.83
CA ARG A 363 -50.06 7.84 -25.76
C ARG A 363 -51.12 7.50 -24.70
N GLY A 364 -51.57 8.51 -23.95
CA GLY A 364 -52.63 8.36 -22.94
C GLY A 364 -52.17 7.81 -21.58
N CYS A 365 -50.87 7.58 -21.37
CA CYS A 365 -50.39 7.06 -20.08
C CYS A 365 -50.16 8.10 -18.98
N LYS A 366 -50.07 9.38 -19.36
CA LYS A 366 -49.49 10.47 -18.55
C LYS A 366 -50.08 10.59 -17.15
N THR A 367 -51.40 10.57 -17.02
CA THR A 367 -52.08 10.77 -15.72
C THR A 367 -51.79 9.63 -14.73
N LYS A 368 -51.89 8.37 -15.17
CA LYS A 368 -51.62 7.21 -14.30
C LYS A 368 -50.14 7.10 -13.96
N LEU A 369 -49.27 7.38 -14.93
CA LEU A 369 -47.83 7.37 -14.70
C LEU A 369 -47.41 8.48 -13.73
N ALA A 370 -47.95 9.69 -13.86
CA ALA A 370 -47.67 10.79 -12.93
C ALA A 370 -48.08 10.42 -11.50
N LYS A 371 -49.26 9.81 -11.32
CA LYS A 371 -49.69 9.31 -10.01
C LYS A 371 -48.73 8.27 -9.43
N ALA A 372 -48.33 7.28 -10.23
CA ALA A 372 -47.36 6.25 -9.83
C ALA A 372 -46.02 6.86 -9.41
N LEU A 373 -45.52 7.87 -10.13
CA LEU A 373 -44.29 8.60 -9.79
C LEU A 373 -44.43 9.43 -8.51
N GLY A 374 -45.60 9.98 -8.23
CA GLY A 374 -45.89 10.64 -6.96
C GLY A 374 -45.88 9.67 -5.78
N GLU A 375 -46.44 8.48 -5.97
CA GLU A 375 -46.45 7.40 -4.96
C GLU A 375 -45.05 6.88 -4.67
N ILE A 376 -44.23 6.63 -5.70
CA ILE A 376 -42.82 6.24 -5.56
C ILE A 376 -42.04 7.28 -4.74
N HIS A 377 -42.17 8.57 -5.06
CA HIS A 377 -41.48 9.63 -4.32
C HIS A 377 -41.91 9.68 -2.86
N LYS A 378 -43.22 9.57 -2.61
CA LYS A 378 -43.77 9.59 -1.24
C LYS A 378 -43.26 8.43 -0.39
N GLU A 379 -43.10 7.25 -0.98
CA GLU A 379 -42.69 6.04 -0.26
C GLU A 379 -41.17 5.96 -0.04
N LEU A 380 -40.38 6.52 -0.96
CA LEU A 380 -38.92 6.34 -0.98
C LEU A 380 -38.13 7.61 -0.58
N SER A 381 -38.74 8.80 -0.62
CA SER A 381 -38.07 10.04 -0.18
C SER A 381 -38.08 10.16 1.34
N ASN A 382 -36.89 10.15 1.96
CA ASN A 382 -36.73 10.28 3.42
C ASN A 382 -36.49 11.73 3.88
N GLU A 383 -36.07 12.64 2.99
CA GLU A 383 -35.52 13.95 3.38
C GLU A 383 -36.16 15.16 2.66
N ASN A 384 -36.59 15.00 1.41
CA ASN A 384 -37.09 16.11 0.59
C ASN A 384 -38.61 16.07 0.42
N LYS A 385 -39.26 17.21 0.69
CA LYS A 385 -40.65 17.43 0.26
C LYS A 385 -40.67 17.53 -1.26
N LEU A 386 -41.62 16.83 -1.90
CA LEU A 386 -41.80 16.84 -3.36
C LEU A 386 -41.84 18.25 -3.96
N THR A 387 -42.32 19.26 -3.23
CA THR A 387 -42.34 20.67 -3.67
C THR A 387 -40.96 21.24 -4.01
N ASN A 388 -39.88 20.69 -3.44
CA ASN A 388 -38.53 21.24 -3.51
C ASN A 388 -37.53 20.28 -4.20
N ASP A 389 -37.98 19.14 -4.71
CA ASP A 389 -37.11 18.09 -5.24
C ASP A 389 -36.79 18.29 -6.73
N THR A 390 -35.91 19.26 -7.00
CA THR A 390 -35.56 19.68 -8.34
C THR A 390 -34.81 18.62 -9.15
N GLU A 391 -34.05 17.74 -8.49
CA GLU A 391 -33.36 16.62 -9.14
C GLU A 391 -34.35 15.52 -9.54
N TYR A 392 -35.35 15.22 -8.69
CA TYR A 392 -36.41 14.30 -9.07
C TYR A 392 -37.21 14.79 -10.28
N PHE A 393 -37.48 16.10 -10.36
CA PHE A 393 -38.15 16.68 -11.54
C PHE A 393 -37.30 16.58 -12.82
N LYS A 394 -35.97 16.68 -12.72
CA LYS A 394 -35.09 16.48 -13.89
C LYS A 394 -35.16 15.04 -14.41
N LEU A 395 -35.19 14.06 -13.51
CA LEU A 395 -35.35 12.65 -13.87
C LEU A 395 -36.68 12.40 -14.59
N ILE A 396 -37.77 12.95 -14.07
CA ILE A 396 -39.08 12.84 -14.72
C ILE A 396 -39.06 13.50 -16.10
N GLY A 397 -38.32 14.59 -16.26
CA GLY A 397 -38.08 15.25 -17.55
C GLY A 397 -37.43 14.35 -18.61
N ALA A 398 -36.79 13.23 -18.23
CA ALA A 398 -36.27 12.25 -19.18
C ALA A 398 -37.38 11.48 -19.92
N LEU A 399 -38.63 11.54 -19.47
CA LEU A 399 -39.77 10.88 -20.08
C LEU A 399 -40.42 11.77 -21.15
N SER A 400 -40.70 11.22 -22.33
CA SER A 400 -41.14 12.02 -23.50
C SER A 400 -42.44 12.81 -23.30
N HIS A 401 -43.31 12.41 -22.36
CA HIS A 401 -44.55 13.13 -22.03
C HIS A 401 -44.38 14.27 -21.01
N PHE A 402 -43.21 14.35 -20.37
CA PHE A 402 -42.88 15.27 -19.28
C PHE A 402 -41.70 16.20 -19.61
N GLU A 403 -40.94 15.90 -20.67
CA GLU A 403 -39.75 16.65 -21.15
C GLU A 403 -39.97 18.18 -21.25
N ARG A 404 -41.18 18.62 -21.61
CA ARG A 404 -41.51 20.04 -21.82
C ARG A 404 -42.28 20.67 -20.66
N GLU A 405 -42.51 19.95 -19.58
CA GLU A 405 -43.22 20.48 -18.42
C GLU A 405 -42.28 21.25 -17.50
N ASN A 406 -42.75 22.39 -17.00
CA ASN A 406 -42.03 23.11 -15.95
C ASN A 406 -42.28 22.42 -14.59
N GLN A 407 -41.43 22.75 -13.60
CA GLN A 407 -41.51 22.13 -12.26
C GLN A 407 -42.88 22.31 -11.57
N ASN A 408 -43.57 23.43 -11.80
CA ASN A 408 -44.90 23.66 -11.19
C ASN A 408 -45.96 22.74 -11.79
N ASP A 409 -45.89 22.48 -13.10
CA ASP A 409 -46.82 21.59 -13.79
C ASP A 409 -46.51 20.12 -13.46
N LEU A 410 -45.23 19.75 -13.35
CA LEU A 410 -44.78 18.45 -12.86
C LEU A 410 -45.29 18.20 -11.43
N TYR A 411 -45.07 19.13 -10.51
CA TYR A 411 -45.56 19.02 -9.14
C TYR A 411 -47.08 18.77 -9.11
N LYS A 412 -47.86 19.58 -9.82
CA LYS A 412 -49.32 19.41 -9.90
C LYS A 412 -49.72 18.05 -10.48
N ALA A 413 -48.99 17.54 -11.47
CA ALA A 413 -49.27 16.25 -12.09
C ALA A 413 -49.01 15.08 -11.13
N LEU A 414 -47.96 15.16 -10.31
CA LEU A 414 -47.56 14.11 -9.37
C LEU A 414 -48.39 14.10 -8.08
N THR A 415 -49.02 15.22 -7.71
CA THR A 415 -49.84 15.34 -6.49
C THR A 415 -51.34 15.17 -6.72
N ARG A 416 -51.78 14.98 -7.97
CA ARG A 416 -53.18 14.73 -8.34
C ARG A 416 -53.52 13.26 -8.21
#